data_AF-A0A1H9HST0-F1
#
_entry.id   AF-A0A1H9HST0-F1
#
_cell.length_a   1.000
_cell.length_b   1.000
_cell.length_c   1.000
_cell.angle_alpha   90.00
_cell.angle_beta   90.00
_cell.angle_gamma   90.00
#
_symmetry.space_group_name_H-M   'P 1'
#
loop_
_entity.id
_entity.type
_entity.pdbx_description
1 polymer ?
#
loop_
_entity_poly.entity_id
_entity_poly.type
_entity_poly.pdbx_seq_one_letter_code
_entity_poly.pdbx_strand_id
1 'polypeptide(L)'
;MSNLDRDKIYENARKFIYKYTHEAALTYPIPEDYVSMSQDMHYAKIILRIKFPEQHHIRPGQTMERVIYDSGNLCGEEICYNYIVSLGGEVDVVYYIEEGFELDEDDRNLYQWICDQIFLVYGKQQVVDVLNLVSKVRQ
;
A
#
# COMPACT_ATOMS: atom_id res chain seq x y z
N MET A 1 -7.86 3.27 25.21
CA MET A 1 -7.77 1.83 24.91
C MET A 1 -7.79 1.76 23.40
N SER A 2 -6.79 1.13 22.79
CA SER A 2 -6.71 0.96 21.34
C SER A 2 -7.99 0.32 20.81
N ASN A 3 -8.49 0.81 19.68
CA ASN A 3 -9.61 0.18 18.99
C ASN A 3 -9.16 -1.07 18.20
N LEU A 4 -7.86 -1.32 18.14
CA LEU A 4 -7.23 -2.39 17.38
C LEU A 4 -6.73 -3.52 18.29
N ASP A 5 -6.85 -4.76 17.81
CA ASP A 5 -6.17 -5.91 18.42
C ASP A 5 -4.68 -5.91 18.01
N ARG A 6 -3.88 -5.11 18.73
CA ARG A 6 -2.46 -4.89 18.42
C ARG A 6 -1.66 -6.18 18.35
N ASP A 7 -1.89 -7.11 19.27
CA ASP A 7 -1.11 -8.36 19.35
C ASP A 7 -1.38 -9.22 18.10
N LYS A 8 -2.65 -9.35 17.71
CA LYS A 8 -3.04 -10.05 16.48
C LYS A 8 -2.44 -9.39 15.24
N ILE A 9 -2.53 -8.06 15.18
CA ILE A 9 -2.02 -7.27 14.06
C ILE A 9 -0.50 -7.43 13.92
N TYR A 10 0.26 -7.34 15.01
CA TYR A 10 1.71 -7.54 15.00
C TYR A 10 2.09 -8.95 14.55
N GLU A 11 1.38 -9.97 15.03
CA GLU A 11 1.61 -11.35 14.62
C GLU A 11 1.34 -11.55 13.12
N ASN A 12 0.23 -11.01 12.62
CA ASN A 12 -0.15 -11.06 11.21
C ASN A 12 0.86 -10.35 10.32
N ALA A 13 1.24 -9.12 10.67
CA ALA A 13 2.23 -8.34 9.93
C ALA A 13 3.59 -9.05 9.89
N ARG A 14 4.05 -9.61 11.02
CA ARG A 14 5.31 -10.36 11.08
C ARG A 14 5.29 -11.60 10.18
N LYS A 15 4.20 -12.37 10.20
CA LYS A 15 4.02 -13.53 9.32
C LYS A 15 4.02 -13.12 7.84
N PHE A 16 3.29 -12.06 7.52
CA PHE A 16 3.22 -11.50 6.17
C PHE A 16 4.61 -11.10 5.66
N ILE A 17 5.35 -10.29 6.43
CA ILE A 17 6.70 -9.84 6.06
C ILE A 17 7.61 -11.04 5.87
N TYR A 18 7.65 -11.98 6.82
CA TYR A 18 8.51 -13.15 6.72
C TYR A 18 8.22 -13.96 5.46
N LYS A 19 6.94 -14.21 5.17
CA LYS A 19 6.52 -14.98 4.00
C LYS A 19 6.93 -14.30 2.69
N TYR A 20 6.53 -13.05 2.47
CA TYR A 20 6.74 -12.37 1.18
C TYR A 20 8.12 -11.72 1.01
N THR A 21 8.95 -11.72 2.05
CA THR A 21 10.39 -11.44 1.89
C THR A 21 11.13 -12.63 1.26
N HIS A 22 10.61 -13.86 1.43
CA HIS A 22 11.28 -15.10 0.97
C HIS A 22 10.55 -15.76 -0.20
N GLU A 23 9.23 -15.63 -0.27
CA GLU A 23 8.40 -16.04 -1.40
C GLU A 23 8.24 -14.85 -2.35
N ALA A 24 8.29 -15.09 -3.66
CA ALA A 24 8.07 -14.03 -4.64
C ALA A 24 6.67 -13.41 -4.41
N ALA A 25 6.62 -12.13 -4.00
CA ALA A 25 5.41 -11.36 -3.68
C ALA A 25 4.45 -11.11 -4.87
N LEU A 26 4.61 -11.86 -5.96
CA LEU A 26 3.96 -11.68 -7.25
C LEU A 26 2.93 -12.78 -7.48
N THR A 27 1.81 -12.74 -6.76
CA THR A 27 0.62 -13.48 -7.16
C THR A 27 -0.59 -12.57 -7.14
N TYR A 28 -1.23 -12.44 -8.31
CA TYR A 28 -2.66 -12.17 -8.36
C TYR A 28 -3.38 -13.53 -8.39
N PRO A 29 -4.48 -13.72 -7.64
CA PRO A 29 -5.20 -12.72 -6.83
C PRO A 29 -4.42 -12.24 -5.60
N ILE A 30 -4.84 -11.09 -5.03
CA ILE A 30 -4.26 -10.52 -3.79
C ILE A 30 -4.23 -11.64 -2.74
N PRO A 31 -3.10 -11.84 -2.04
CA PRO A 31 -3.02 -12.92 -1.09
C PRO A 31 -4.02 -12.80 0.07
N GLU A 32 -4.56 -13.94 0.52
CA GLU A 32 -5.60 -13.97 1.56
C GLU A 32 -5.12 -13.39 2.90
N ASP A 33 -3.85 -13.60 3.25
CA ASP A 33 -3.24 -13.04 4.45
C ASP A 33 -3.14 -11.50 4.40
N TYR A 34 -2.94 -10.93 3.21
CA TYR A 34 -3.03 -9.48 2.99
C TYR A 34 -4.46 -8.96 3.20
N VAL A 35 -5.45 -9.69 2.67
CA VAL A 35 -6.88 -9.35 2.81
C VAL A 35 -7.28 -9.38 4.29
N SER A 36 -6.95 -10.46 5.01
CA SER A 36 -7.24 -10.58 6.43
C SER A 36 -6.57 -9.49 7.26
N MET A 37 -5.30 -9.19 6.99
CA MET A 37 -4.60 -8.10 7.67
C MET A 37 -5.24 -6.73 7.37
N SER A 38 -5.69 -6.50 6.14
CA SER A 38 -6.32 -5.25 5.76
C SER A 38 -7.71 -5.06 6.39
N GLN A 39 -8.45 -6.17 6.58
CA GLN A 39 -9.70 -6.19 7.33
C GLN A 39 -9.48 -5.95 8.83
N ASP A 40 -8.49 -6.60 9.44
CA ASP A 40 -8.11 -6.37 10.85
C ASP A 40 -7.69 -4.93 11.12
N MET A 41 -7.16 -4.28 10.08
CA MET A 41 -6.74 -2.87 10.06
C MET A 41 -7.83 -1.94 9.49
N HIS A 42 -9.08 -2.37 9.37
CA HIS A 42 -10.19 -1.51 8.93
C HIS A 42 -9.89 -0.65 7.69
N TYR A 43 -9.09 -1.17 6.75
CA TYR A 43 -8.83 -0.48 5.50
C TYR A 43 -10.03 -0.67 4.58
N ALA A 44 -10.68 0.42 4.18
CA ALA A 44 -11.68 0.40 3.13
C ALA A 44 -11.04 0.16 1.76
N LYS A 45 -9.94 0.87 1.48
CA LYS A 45 -9.26 0.86 0.18
C LYS A 45 -7.79 1.25 0.30
N ILE A 46 -6.93 0.68 -0.54
CA ILE A 46 -5.50 1.01 -0.61
C ILE A 46 -5.13 1.31 -2.05
N ILE A 47 -4.53 2.48 -2.29
CA ILE A 47 -4.16 2.99 -3.61
C ILE A 47 -2.68 3.38 -3.64
N LEU A 48 -1.98 3.01 -4.71
CA LEU A 48 -0.69 3.60 -5.07
C LEU A 48 -0.91 4.73 -6.07
N ARG A 49 -0.48 5.94 -5.71
CA ARG A 49 -0.41 7.10 -6.59
C ARG A 49 1.05 7.29 -6.98
N ILE A 50 1.39 6.99 -8.23
CA ILE A 50 2.75 7.05 -8.75
C ILE A 50 2.90 8.32 -9.57
N LYS A 51 3.83 9.19 -9.17
CA LYS A 51 4.15 10.43 -9.86
C LYS A 51 5.54 10.35 -10.47
N PHE A 52 5.62 10.54 -11.78
CA PHE A 52 6.88 10.49 -12.51
C PHE A 52 7.48 11.88 -12.71
N PRO A 53 8.82 12.02 -12.57
CA PRO A 53 9.50 13.25 -12.92
C PRO A 53 9.34 13.57 -14.41
N GLU A 54 9.18 14.87 -14.71
CA GLU A 54 8.73 15.36 -16.01
C GLU A 54 9.58 14.94 -17.21
N GLN A 55 10.86 14.61 -16.99
CA GLN A 55 11.84 14.37 -18.06
C GLN A 55 11.86 12.92 -18.58
N HIS A 56 11.07 12.01 -18.01
CA HIS A 56 11.23 10.56 -18.26
C HIS A 56 9.98 9.81 -18.76
N HIS A 57 8.81 10.44 -18.95
CA HIS A 57 7.57 9.72 -19.28
C HIS A 57 6.65 10.40 -20.30
N ILE A 58 5.76 9.61 -20.92
CA ILE A 58 4.80 9.99 -21.99
C ILE A 58 3.74 10.99 -21.49
N ARG A 59 3.57 11.12 -20.16
CA ARG A 59 2.65 12.07 -19.53
C ARG A 59 3.32 12.77 -18.33
N PRO A 60 4.22 13.74 -18.58
CA PRO A 60 4.85 14.53 -17.54
C PRO A 60 3.78 15.14 -16.62
N GLY A 61 3.94 14.98 -15.31
CA GLY A 61 3.02 15.56 -14.31
C GLY A 61 1.69 14.83 -14.10
N GLN A 62 1.39 13.73 -14.81
CA GLN A 62 0.22 12.89 -14.48
C GLN A 62 0.54 11.88 -13.38
N THR A 63 -0.31 11.86 -12.36
CA THR A 63 -0.35 10.82 -11.34
C THR A 63 -1.06 9.58 -11.89
N MET A 64 -0.39 8.43 -11.85
CA MET A 64 -1.02 7.14 -12.14
C MET A 64 -1.52 6.52 -10.85
N GLU A 65 -2.78 6.11 -10.82
CA GLU A 65 -3.36 5.43 -9.67
C GLU A 65 -3.48 3.92 -9.93
N ARG A 66 -3.11 3.12 -8.93
CA ARG A 66 -3.30 1.67 -8.93
C ARG A 66 -3.95 1.25 -7.62
N VAL A 67 -5.13 0.63 -7.71
CA VAL A 67 -5.79 0.04 -6.54
C VAL A 67 -5.07 -1.27 -6.19
N ILE A 68 -4.52 -1.33 -4.97
CA ILE A 68 -3.93 -2.55 -4.42
C ILE A 68 -5.02 -3.41 -3.80
N TYR A 69 -5.94 -2.78 -3.06
CA TYR A 69 -6.97 -3.45 -2.28
C TYR A 69 -8.23 -2.59 -2.24
N ASP A 70 -9.37 -3.26 -2.29
CA ASP A 70 -10.69 -2.64 -2.18
C ASP A 70 -11.61 -3.65 -1.46
N SER A 71 -12.07 -3.27 -0.27
CA SER A 71 -12.97 -4.09 0.54
C SER A 71 -14.43 -4.00 0.07
N GLY A 72 -14.77 -2.98 -0.73
CA GLY A 72 -16.15 -2.59 -1.04
C GLY A 72 -16.83 -1.75 0.04
N ASN A 73 -16.19 -1.52 1.19
CA ASN A 73 -16.71 -0.65 2.26
C ASN A 73 -16.55 0.84 1.92
N LEU A 74 -17.34 1.69 2.58
CA LEU A 74 -17.28 3.14 2.39
C LEU A 74 -15.96 3.70 2.95
N CYS A 75 -15.34 4.60 2.19
CA CYS A 75 -14.09 5.26 2.56
C CYS A 75 -14.37 6.46 3.47
N GLY A 76 -13.83 6.42 4.69
CA GLY A 76 -13.80 7.50 5.66
C GLY A 76 -12.49 8.31 5.55
N GLU A 77 -11.64 8.21 6.58
CA GLU A 77 -10.39 8.98 6.67
C GLU A 77 -9.35 8.52 5.62
N GLU A 78 -8.67 9.49 4.98
CA GLU A 78 -7.53 9.26 4.08
C GLU A 78 -6.20 9.45 4.83
N ILE A 79 -5.36 8.42 4.85
CA ILE A 79 -3.98 8.48 5.31
C ILE A 79 -3.03 8.31 4.13
N CYS A 80 -2.11 9.25 3.96
CA CYS A 80 -1.19 9.28 2.83
C CYS A 80 0.27 9.23 3.33
N TYR A 81 1.04 8.28 2.79
CA TYR A 81 2.48 8.17 3.03
C TYR A 81 3.25 8.33 1.71
N ASN A 82 4.16 9.29 1.66
CA ASN A 82 5.01 9.54 0.49
C ASN A 82 6.33 8.76 0.60
N TYR A 83 6.70 8.07 -0.47
CA TYR A 83 7.96 7.33 -0.59
C TYR A 83 8.71 7.78 -1.84
N ILE A 84 10.01 8.00 -1.69
CA ILE A 84 10.92 8.23 -2.81
C ILE A 84 11.45 6.88 -3.28
N VAL A 85 11.20 6.55 -4.54
CA VAL A 85 11.68 5.31 -5.17
C VAL A 85 12.87 5.59 -6.08
N SER A 86 13.68 4.55 -6.33
CA SER A 86 14.86 4.61 -7.21
C SER A 86 14.54 5.29 -8.55
N LEU A 87 15.50 6.06 -9.11
CA LEU A 87 15.35 6.91 -10.30
C LEU A 87 14.58 8.24 -10.10
N GLY A 88 14.34 8.65 -8.84
CA GLY A 88 13.72 9.95 -8.52
C GLY A 88 12.22 10.00 -8.72
N GLY A 89 11.55 8.85 -8.70
CA GLY A 89 10.09 8.76 -8.70
C GLY A 89 9.52 9.00 -7.30
N GLU A 90 8.36 9.66 -7.23
CA GLU A 90 7.58 9.84 -6.01
C GLU A 90 6.39 8.87 -6.05
N VAL A 91 6.15 8.14 -4.97
CA VAL A 91 5.02 7.24 -4.82
C VAL A 91 4.30 7.58 -3.53
N ASP A 92 3.05 8.00 -3.63
CA ASP A 92 2.17 8.07 -2.47
C ASP A 92 1.42 6.73 -2.33
N VAL A 93 1.45 6.17 -1.13
CA VAL A 93 0.58 5.06 -0.77
C VAL A 93 -0.53 5.63 0.10
N VAL A 94 -1.75 5.46 -0.36
CA VAL A 94 -2.95 6.05 0.21
C VAL A 94 -3.81 4.95 0.80
N TYR A 95 -4.09 5.05 2.08
CA TYR A 95 -4.90 4.13 2.84
C TYR A 95 -6.18 4.85 3.25
N TYR A 96 -7.31 4.37 2.75
CA TYR A 96 -8.63 4.79 3.21
C TYR A 96 -9.06 3.89 4.35
N ILE A 97 -9.41 4.49 5.47
CA ILE A 97 -10.01 3.81 6.62
C ILE A 97 -11.51 3.71 6.40
N GLU A 98 -12.15 2.67 6.91
CA GLU A 98 -13.60 2.54 6.92
C GLU A 98 -14.30 3.75 7.56
N GLU A 99 -15.41 4.18 6.96
CA GLU A 99 -16.24 5.24 7.51
C GLU A 99 -16.76 4.87 8.91
N GLY A 100 -16.55 5.75 9.89
CA GLY A 100 -16.96 5.55 11.27
C GLY A 100 -15.93 4.84 12.17
N PHE A 101 -14.77 4.44 11.63
CA PHE A 101 -13.65 3.96 12.44
C PHE A 101 -12.65 5.10 12.70
N GLU A 102 -12.40 5.40 13.97
CA GLU A 102 -11.48 6.47 14.39
C GLU A 102 -10.21 5.87 15.00
N LEU A 103 -9.06 6.33 14.50
CA LEU A 103 -7.75 5.97 15.05
C LEU A 103 -7.29 6.97 16.10
N ASP A 104 -6.88 6.42 17.26
CA ASP A 104 -6.10 7.17 18.23
C ASP A 104 -4.63 7.34 17.78
N GLU A 105 -3.86 8.15 18.52
CA GLU A 105 -2.48 8.49 18.15
C GLU A 105 -1.54 7.27 18.12
N ASP A 106 -1.71 6.34 19.05
CA ASP A 106 -0.92 5.12 19.09
C ASP A 106 -1.26 4.18 17.93
N ASP A 107 -2.55 4.10 17.57
CA ASP A 107 -3.06 3.30 16.46
C ASP A 107 -2.56 3.84 15.12
N ARG A 108 -2.40 5.16 14.98
CA ARG A 108 -1.77 5.80 13.81
C ARG A 108 -0.30 5.42 13.65
N ASN A 109 0.45 5.34 14.76
CA ASN A 109 1.84 4.90 14.72
C ASN A 109 1.96 3.44 14.26
N LEU A 110 1.04 2.58 14.73
CA LEU A 110 0.96 1.19 14.29
C LEU A 110 0.62 1.09 12.79
N TYR A 111 -0.34 1.90 12.33
CA TYR A 111 -0.70 1.97 10.91
C TYR A 111 0.50 2.34 10.05
N GLN A 112 1.21 3.41 10.40
CA GLN A 112 2.40 3.83 9.67
C GLN A 112 3.42 2.69 9.56
N TRP A 113 3.73 2.04 10.68
CA TRP A 113 4.68 0.93 10.69
C TRP A 113 4.25 -0.20 9.76
N ILE A 114 2.97 -0.61 9.79
CA ILE A 114 2.45 -1.68 8.94
C ILE A 114 2.44 -1.27 7.47
N CYS A 115 2.05 -0.04 7.19
CA CYS A 115 2.07 0.54 5.85
C CYS A 115 3.49 0.52 5.26
N ASP A 116 4.50 0.91 6.04
CA ASP A 116 5.91 0.86 5.64
C ASP A 116 6.35 -0.58 5.32
N GLN A 117 5.97 -1.54 6.17
CA GLN A 117 6.32 -2.95 5.97
C GLN A 117 5.64 -3.55 4.72
N ILE A 118 4.36 -3.23 4.51
CA ILE A 118 3.61 -3.61 3.30
C ILE A 118 4.27 -3.00 2.06
N PHE A 119 4.63 -1.73 2.11
CA PHE A 119 5.24 -1.06 0.97
C PHE A 119 6.61 -1.66 0.61
N LEU A 120 7.43 -1.96 1.61
CA LEU A 120 8.76 -2.55 1.43
C LEU A 120 8.69 -3.92 0.74
N VAL A 121 7.73 -4.75 1.14
CA VAL A 121 7.63 -6.14 0.69
C VAL A 121 6.77 -6.30 -0.56
N TYR A 122 5.69 -5.50 -0.67
CA TYR A 122 4.68 -5.64 -1.73
C TYR A 122 4.64 -4.40 -2.65
N GLY A 123 4.63 -3.19 -2.09
CA GLY A 123 4.47 -1.94 -2.85
C GLY A 123 5.61 -1.66 -3.84
N LYS A 124 6.86 -1.94 -3.48
CA LYS A 124 8.03 -1.71 -4.34
C LYS A 124 7.93 -2.46 -5.67
N GLN A 125 7.45 -3.70 -5.65
CA GLN A 125 7.31 -4.50 -6.87
C GLN A 125 6.18 -3.94 -7.77
N GLN A 126 5.08 -3.49 -7.19
CA GLN A 126 3.97 -2.88 -7.94
C GLN A 126 4.43 -1.62 -8.69
N VAL A 127 5.32 -0.83 -8.09
CA VAL A 127 5.92 0.36 -8.73
C VAL A 127 6.81 -0.05 -9.91
N VAL A 128 7.65 -1.07 -9.75
CA VAL A 128 8.49 -1.62 -10.82
C VAL A 128 7.65 -2.16 -11.98
N ASP A 129 6.54 -2.85 -11.69
CA ASP A 129 5.65 -3.38 -12.73
C ASP A 129 4.96 -2.28 -13.52
N VAL A 130 4.48 -1.22 -12.84
CA VAL A 130 3.91 -0.05 -13.52
C VAL A 130 4.97 0.62 -14.40
N LEU A 131 6.19 0.80 -13.88
CA LEU A 131 7.32 1.31 -14.65
C LEU A 131 7.60 0.48 -15.91
N ASN A 132 7.63 -0.85 -15.77
CA ASN A 132 7.87 -1.79 -16.87
C ASN A 132 6.73 -1.80 -17.91
N LEU A 133 5.47 -1.69 -17.47
CA LEU A 133 4.32 -1.57 -18.37
C LEU A 133 4.42 -0.29 -19.19
N VAL A 134 4.73 0.83 -18.55
CA VAL A 134 4.89 2.12 -19.23
C VAL A 134 6.10 2.09 -20.18
N SER A 135 7.19 1.41 -19.83
CA SER A 135 8.35 1.27 -20.73
C SER A 135 8.05 0.36 -21.93
N LYS A 136 7.21 -0.68 -21.78
CA LYS A 136 6.82 -1.56 -22.90
C LYS A 136 5.94 -0.86 -23.93
N VAL A 137 5.10 0.10 -23.52
CA VAL A 137 4.34 0.96 -24.44
C VAL A 137 5.26 1.84 -25.31
N ARG A 138 6.57 1.95 -25.00
CA ARG A 138 7.56 2.65 -25.83
C ARG A 138 8.11 1.82 -27.00
N GLN A 139 7.83 0.51 -27.09
CA GLN A 139 8.20 -0.35 -28.21
C GLN A 139 7.01 -0.58 -29.13
#